data_AF-A0A4W5JF93-F1
#
_entry.id   AF-A0A4W5JF93-F1
#
_cell.length_a   1.000
_cell.length_b   1.000
_cell.length_c   1.000
_cell.angle_alpha   90.00
_cell.angle_beta   90.00
_cell.angle_gamma   90.00
#
_symmetry.space_group_name_H-M   'P 1'
#
loop_
_entity.id
_entity.type
_entity.pdbx_description
1 polymer ?
#
loop_
_entity_poly.entity_id
_entity_poly.type
_entity_poly.pdbx_seq_one_letter_code
_entity_poly.pdbx_strand_id
1 'polypeptide(L)'
;LHPPPFCPQNSLNSSGRGLYKLLTGLIWSVCHGKRKPSSRCYSDNITTTSTYNWEYTDTHNFPHMRCRSTSLLDTRCRPTSLLDTRCRPTSLFDSRCRPTSLLDMRCRPTSLFDMRCRSTSLLDMRCRSTRLLDMRCRPTSLLDMRCRPTSLLDMRCRPTSLFDMRCRPTSLLDMRCRPTSLLDMRCRPTSLLDMRCRPTSLLDMRCRPTSLLGLPAY
;
A
#
# COMPACT_ATOMS: atom_id res chain seq x y z
N LEU A 1 -9.34 -14.78 -28.50
CA LEU A 1 -9.09 -15.34 -27.15
C LEU A 1 -7.81 -16.18 -27.21
N HIS A 2 -6.65 -15.55 -27.01
CA HIS A 2 -5.39 -16.28 -26.87
C HIS A 2 -5.08 -16.42 -25.37
N PRO A 3 -4.71 -17.61 -24.88
CA PRO A 3 -4.24 -17.73 -23.51
C PRO A 3 -2.89 -16.99 -23.38
N PRO A 4 -2.63 -16.28 -22.27
CA PRO A 4 -1.31 -15.71 -22.04
C PRO A 4 -0.27 -16.83 -21.85
N PRO A 5 1.00 -16.59 -22.23
CA PRO A 5 2.04 -17.60 -22.12
C PRO A 5 2.32 -17.92 -20.65
N PHE A 6 2.32 -19.21 -20.33
CA PHE A 6 2.69 -19.77 -19.03
C PHE A 6 4.18 -19.53 -18.77
N CYS A 7 4.52 -18.90 -17.64
CA CYS A 7 5.81 -19.12 -17.00
C CYS A 7 5.68 -20.33 -16.04
N PRO A 8 6.69 -21.22 -16.00
CA PRO A 8 6.54 -22.53 -15.39
C PRO A 8 6.45 -22.45 -13.87
N GLN A 9 5.62 -23.34 -13.32
CA GLN A 9 5.51 -23.62 -11.89
C GLN A 9 6.88 -24.03 -11.33
N ASN A 10 7.18 -23.57 -10.12
CA ASN A 10 8.39 -23.88 -9.36
C ASN A 10 8.81 -25.35 -9.51
N SER A 11 9.88 -25.58 -10.26
CA SER A 11 10.70 -26.77 -10.19
C SER A 11 12.13 -26.27 -10.12
N LEU A 12 12.85 -26.69 -9.09
CA LEU A 12 14.30 -26.53 -8.99
C LEU A 12 14.93 -27.05 -10.29
N ASN A 13 15.33 -26.15 -11.20
CA ASN A 13 16.48 -26.32 -12.06
C ASN A 13 16.85 -25.04 -12.83
N SER A 14 18.15 -24.90 -12.97
CA SER A 14 18.95 -23.77 -13.45
C SER A 14 18.59 -23.19 -14.81
N SER A 15 18.60 -21.86 -14.94
CA SER A 15 19.47 -21.12 -15.90
C SER A 15 19.14 -19.62 -15.93
N GLY A 16 19.97 -18.81 -15.25
CA GLY A 16 19.85 -17.34 -15.21
C GLY A 16 20.37 -16.78 -13.89
N ARG A 17 21.69 -16.83 -13.69
CA ARG A 17 22.39 -16.65 -12.42
C ARG A 17 22.19 -15.26 -11.79
N GLY A 18 21.79 -15.29 -10.52
CA GLY A 18 21.82 -14.19 -9.55
C GLY A 18 21.43 -14.70 -8.15
N LEU A 19 21.90 -15.91 -7.79
CA LEU A 19 21.77 -16.47 -6.45
C LEU A 19 22.65 -15.67 -5.50
N TYR A 20 22.06 -15.01 -4.50
CA TYR A 20 22.80 -14.55 -3.32
C TYR A 20 22.27 -15.26 -2.08
N LYS A 21 23.24 -15.73 -1.29
CA LYS A 21 23.20 -16.87 -0.37
C LYS A 21 22.24 -16.71 0.81
N LEU A 22 21.53 -17.81 1.07
CA LEU A 22 20.88 -18.18 2.33
C LEU A 22 21.93 -18.40 3.42
N LEU A 23 21.72 -17.81 4.59
CA LEU A 23 22.07 -18.43 5.87
C LEU A 23 21.18 -18.02 7.07
N THR A 24 20.15 -17.20 6.88
CA THR A 24 19.17 -16.89 7.95
C THR A 24 17.78 -16.55 7.38
N GLY A 25 16.91 -17.54 7.13
CA GLY A 25 15.44 -17.36 7.05
C GLY A 25 14.83 -16.21 6.21
N LEU A 26 15.58 -15.59 5.29
CA LEU A 26 15.21 -14.39 4.55
C LEU A 26 15.29 -14.70 3.06
N ILE A 27 14.15 -14.57 2.36
CA ILE A 27 14.09 -14.72 0.91
C ILE A 27 14.14 -13.31 0.30
N TRP A 28 15.13 -13.08 -0.56
CA TRP A 28 15.33 -11.80 -1.24
C TRP A 28 15.07 -11.97 -2.74
N SER A 29 14.27 -11.09 -3.34
CA SER A 29 14.09 -11.04 -4.80
C SER A 29 14.29 -9.62 -5.31
N VAL A 30 15.21 -9.47 -6.28
CA VAL A 30 15.48 -8.21 -6.97
C VAL A 30 15.13 -8.36 -8.45
N CYS A 31 14.27 -7.48 -8.95
CA CYS A 31 13.98 -7.36 -10.38
C CYS A 31 14.57 -6.05 -10.92
N HIS A 32 15.51 -6.15 -11.88
CA HIS A 32 16.09 -5.01 -12.60
C HIS A 32 15.68 -5.03 -14.09
N GLY A 33 15.02 -3.97 -14.56
CA GLY A 33 14.51 -3.86 -15.92
C GLY A 33 15.53 -3.30 -16.92
N LYS A 34 16.02 -4.16 -17.83
CA LYS A 34 16.48 -3.78 -19.19
C LYS A 34 16.06 -4.87 -20.17
N ARG A 35 14.80 -4.88 -20.64
CA ARG A 35 14.35 -5.61 -21.84
C ARG A 35 13.00 -5.06 -22.34
N LYS A 36 12.80 -5.20 -23.66
CA LYS A 36 11.81 -4.58 -24.59
C LYS A 36 10.34 -4.40 -24.09
N PRO A 37 9.54 -3.52 -24.74
CA PRO A 37 8.32 -2.89 -24.18
C PRO A 37 7.08 -3.76 -23.92
N SER A 38 7.19 -5.10 -23.89
CA SER A 38 6.01 -5.99 -23.87
C SER A 38 6.01 -7.05 -22.76
N SER A 39 7.01 -7.10 -21.88
CA SER A 39 7.09 -8.14 -20.85
C SER A 39 6.50 -7.67 -19.51
N ARG A 40 5.25 -8.05 -19.21
CA ARG A 40 4.69 -7.92 -17.85
C ARG A 40 5.59 -8.70 -16.88
N CYS A 41 6.27 -8.03 -15.96
CA CYS A 41 6.91 -8.69 -14.82
C CYS A 41 5.81 -9.15 -13.86
N TYR A 42 5.45 -10.43 -13.95
CA TYR A 42 4.54 -11.07 -13.01
C TYR A 42 5.39 -11.76 -11.94
N SER A 43 5.26 -11.35 -10.68
CA SER A 43 5.71 -12.20 -9.57
C SER A 43 4.53 -13.07 -9.19
N ASP A 44 4.49 -14.30 -9.70
CA ASP A 44 3.42 -15.25 -9.40
C ASP A 44 3.43 -15.64 -7.93
N ASN A 45 2.26 -15.48 -7.30
CA ASN A 45 1.82 -16.00 -5.99
C ASN A 45 2.96 -16.48 -5.05
N ILE A 46 3.66 -15.53 -4.43
CA ILE A 46 4.68 -15.85 -3.43
C ILE A 46 3.97 -16.32 -2.15
N THR A 47 3.97 -17.62 -1.89
CA THR A 47 3.58 -18.23 -0.61
C THR A 47 4.81 -18.60 0.19
N THR A 48 5.13 -17.83 1.24
CA THR A 48 6.29 -18.08 2.10
C THR A 48 5.89 -18.15 3.57
N THR A 49 6.52 -19.07 4.30
CA THR A 49 6.48 -19.07 5.78
C THR A 49 7.55 -18.17 6.38
N SER A 50 8.56 -17.82 5.59
CA SER A 50 9.72 -17.00 5.95
C SER A 50 9.58 -15.54 5.47
N THR A 51 10.36 -14.65 6.10
CA THR A 51 10.39 -13.23 5.76
C THR A 51 10.80 -13.04 4.30
N TYR A 52 10.05 -12.21 3.57
CA TYR A 52 10.26 -11.96 2.15
C TYR A 52 10.51 -10.47 1.90
N ASN A 53 11.64 -10.17 1.25
CA ASN A 53 12.02 -8.82 0.85
C ASN A 53 11.94 -8.72 -0.68
N TRP A 54 11.10 -7.81 -1.17
CA TRP A 54 10.93 -7.57 -2.60
C TRP A 54 11.46 -6.19 -2.99
N GLU A 55 12.36 -6.15 -3.96
CA GLU A 55 12.85 -4.89 -4.53
C GLU A 55 12.64 -4.83 -6.04
N TYR A 56 12.03 -3.74 -6.49
CA TYR A 56 11.77 -3.49 -7.91
C TYR A 56 12.11 -2.07 -8.33
N THR A 57 12.84 -1.99 -9.43
CA THR A 57 13.22 -0.76 -10.10
C THR A 57 13.08 -0.99 -11.60
N ASP A 58 12.14 -0.30 -12.24
CA ASP A 58 11.95 -0.36 -13.69
C ASP A 58 11.30 0.93 -14.20
N THR A 59 11.67 1.31 -15.41
CA THR A 59 11.28 2.54 -16.08
C THR A 59 10.21 2.35 -17.14
N HIS A 60 9.79 1.11 -17.46
CA HIS A 60 8.87 0.89 -18.59
C HIS A 60 7.76 -0.15 -18.37
N ASN A 61 7.82 -1.02 -17.36
CA ASN A 61 6.80 -2.06 -17.16
C ASN A 61 5.79 -1.76 -16.06
N PHE A 62 4.63 -2.41 -16.18
CA PHE A 62 3.55 -2.48 -15.20
C PHE A 62 3.76 -3.69 -14.27
N PRO A 63 4.47 -3.55 -13.13
CA PRO A 63 4.57 -4.62 -12.15
C PRO A 63 3.20 -4.92 -11.53
N HIS A 64 2.87 -6.21 -11.51
CA HIS A 64 1.74 -6.72 -10.76
C HIS A 64 2.22 -7.78 -9.77
N MET A 65 2.06 -7.51 -8.48
CA MET A 65 2.53 -8.35 -7.38
C MET A 65 1.36 -9.04 -6.68
N ARG A 66 1.46 -10.37 -6.49
CA ARG A 66 0.59 -11.13 -5.59
C ARG A 66 1.41 -11.90 -4.56
N CYS A 67 1.19 -11.59 -3.28
CA CYS A 67 1.93 -12.23 -2.19
C CYS A 67 1.00 -12.72 -1.08
N ARG A 68 1.33 -13.87 -0.49
CA ARG A 68 0.67 -14.43 0.68
C ARG A 68 1.74 -15.03 1.61
N SER A 69 2.18 -14.26 2.60
CA SER A 69 3.15 -14.76 3.59
C SER A 69 2.47 -15.13 4.89
N THR A 70 3.02 -16.09 5.64
CA THR A 70 2.65 -16.32 7.04
C THR A 70 3.53 -15.54 8.02
N SER A 71 4.43 -14.71 7.50
CA SER A 71 5.38 -13.90 8.27
C SER A 71 5.56 -12.52 7.59
N LEU A 72 6.70 -11.87 7.82
CA LEU A 72 6.93 -10.48 7.40
C LEU A 72 7.13 -10.36 5.89
N LEU A 73 6.52 -9.36 5.29
CA LEU A 73 6.69 -8.99 3.90
C LEU A 73 7.12 -7.53 3.81
N ASP A 74 8.37 -7.27 3.40
CA ASP A 74 8.90 -5.93 3.10
C ASP A 74 8.97 -5.74 1.59
N THR A 75 8.43 -4.63 1.10
CA THR A 75 8.35 -4.32 -0.34
C THR A 75 8.89 -2.93 -0.63
N ARG A 76 9.79 -2.83 -1.60
CA ARG A 76 10.38 -1.58 -2.07
C ARG A 76 10.24 -1.46 -3.57
N CYS A 77 9.47 -0.47 -4.01
CA CYS A 77 9.04 -0.37 -5.39
C CYS A 77 9.32 1.04 -5.91
N ARG A 78 10.02 1.16 -7.04
CA ARG A 78 10.17 2.43 -7.77
C ARG A 78 9.85 2.27 -9.27
N PRO A 79 8.59 1.93 -9.62
CA PRO A 79 8.17 1.90 -11.01
C PRO A 79 7.98 3.32 -11.54
N THR A 80 8.26 3.54 -12.82
CA THR A 80 7.81 4.78 -13.48
C THR A 80 6.34 4.71 -13.90
N SER A 81 5.86 3.50 -14.21
CA SER A 81 4.49 3.27 -14.65
C SER A 81 3.57 2.85 -13.47
N LEU A 82 2.48 2.14 -13.76
CA LEU A 82 1.50 1.69 -12.77
C LEU A 82 2.03 0.49 -11.96
N LEU A 83 1.78 0.51 -10.65
CA LEU A 83 2.01 -0.61 -9.73
C LEU A 83 0.68 -1.16 -9.22
N ASP A 84 0.38 -2.44 -9.48
CA ASP A 84 -0.72 -3.16 -8.83
C ASP A 84 -0.15 -4.16 -7.82
N THR A 85 -0.57 -4.05 -6.56
CA THR A 85 -0.07 -4.87 -5.46
C THR A 85 -1.22 -5.49 -4.68
N ARG A 86 -1.18 -6.82 -4.52
CA ARG A 86 -2.17 -7.57 -3.73
C ARG A 86 -1.49 -8.50 -2.75
N CYS A 87 -1.50 -8.12 -1.48
CA CYS A 87 -0.78 -8.86 -0.44
C CYS A 87 -1.69 -9.30 0.70
N ARG A 88 -1.47 -10.53 1.19
CA ARG A 88 -2.16 -11.10 2.36
C ARG A 88 -1.17 -11.71 3.36
N PRO A 89 -0.33 -10.88 4.01
CA PRO A 89 0.57 -11.36 5.05
C PRO A 89 -0.20 -11.65 6.34
N THR A 90 0.18 -12.67 7.10
CA THR A 90 -0.46 -12.88 8.40
C THR A 90 0.11 -11.98 9.50
N SER A 91 1.42 -11.72 9.52
CA SER A 91 2.04 -10.90 10.57
C SER A 91 2.14 -9.42 10.16
N LEU A 92 3.17 -9.05 9.39
CA LEU A 92 3.50 -7.65 9.10
C LEU A 92 3.67 -7.44 7.60
N PHE A 93 3.15 -6.31 7.11
CA PHE A 93 3.48 -5.75 5.80
C PHE A 93 4.18 -4.39 5.96
N ASP A 94 5.40 -4.24 5.47
CA ASP A 94 6.04 -2.94 5.25
C ASP A 94 6.09 -2.69 3.73
N SER A 95 5.70 -1.50 3.31
CA SER A 95 5.77 -1.11 1.91
C SER A 95 6.28 0.29 1.71
N ARG A 96 7.26 0.43 0.82
CA ARG A 96 7.84 1.70 0.40
C ARG A 96 7.76 1.82 -1.10
N CYS A 97 6.77 2.56 -1.57
CA CYS A 97 6.49 2.70 -2.98
C CYS A 97 6.72 4.14 -3.46
N ARG A 98 7.44 4.30 -4.57
CA ARG A 98 7.63 5.58 -5.26
C ARG A 98 7.27 5.47 -6.76
N PRO A 99 5.99 5.22 -7.09
CA PRO A 99 5.54 5.21 -8.49
C PRO A 99 5.54 6.63 -9.07
N THR A 100 5.95 6.82 -10.34
CA THR A 100 5.74 8.13 -11.00
C THR A 100 4.37 8.28 -11.65
N SER A 101 3.57 7.22 -11.72
CA SER A 101 2.16 7.33 -12.13
C SER A 101 1.24 6.77 -11.05
N LEU A 102 0.54 5.68 -11.35
CA LEU A 102 -0.52 5.14 -10.51
C LEU A 102 -0.01 4.03 -9.59
N LEU A 103 -0.56 3.96 -8.38
CA LEU A 103 -0.48 2.76 -7.55
C LEU A 103 -1.88 2.34 -7.07
N ASP A 104 -2.23 1.09 -7.37
CA ASP A 104 -3.34 0.36 -6.76
C ASP A 104 -2.74 -0.66 -5.78
N MET A 105 -3.10 -0.53 -4.50
CA MET A 105 -2.71 -1.51 -3.49
C MET A 105 -3.92 -2.06 -2.76
N ARG A 106 -3.95 -3.38 -2.65
CA ARG A 106 -4.93 -4.12 -1.88
C ARG A 106 -4.24 -5.03 -0.89
N CYS A 107 -4.22 -4.61 0.36
CA CYS A 107 -3.54 -5.36 1.41
C CYS A 107 -4.49 -5.83 2.51
N ARG A 108 -4.32 -7.09 2.91
CA ARG A 108 -5.07 -7.71 4.01
C ARG A 108 -4.13 -8.35 5.03
N PRO A 109 -3.30 -7.56 5.72
CA PRO A 109 -2.56 -8.03 6.89
C PRO A 109 -3.53 -8.54 7.96
N THR A 110 -3.17 -9.57 8.74
CA THR A 110 -3.85 -9.78 10.03
C THR A 110 -3.31 -8.81 11.07
N SER A 111 -2.01 -8.79 11.39
CA SER A 111 -1.52 -7.94 12.49
C SER A 111 -1.23 -6.47 12.07
N LEU A 112 -0.12 -6.21 11.39
CA LEU A 112 0.38 -4.85 11.16
C LEU A 112 0.56 -4.54 9.68
N PHE A 113 0.31 -3.29 9.32
CA PHE A 113 0.68 -2.74 8.03
C PHE A 113 1.19 -1.32 8.17
N ASP A 114 2.39 -1.10 7.64
CA ASP A 114 3.03 0.19 7.45
C ASP A 114 3.16 0.42 5.94
N MET A 115 2.77 1.62 5.49
CA MET A 115 3.00 2.04 4.13
C MET A 115 3.51 3.46 4.06
N ARG A 116 4.57 3.62 3.26
CA ARG A 116 5.10 4.91 2.86
C ARG A 116 5.05 5.03 1.35
N CYS A 117 4.19 5.89 0.85
CA CYS A 117 4.06 6.13 -0.57
C CYS A 117 4.26 7.59 -0.96
N ARG A 118 5.03 7.81 -2.02
CA ARG A 118 5.13 9.09 -2.72
C ARG A 118 4.86 8.85 -4.18
N SER A 119 3.87 9.53 -4.75
CA SER A 119 3.56 9.40 -6.17
C SER A 119 3.36 10.77 -6.82
N THR A 120 3.59 10.83 -8.13
CA THR A 120 3.34 12.03 -8.92
C THR A 120 1.98 12.03 -9.63
N SER A 121 1.17 10.99 -9.47
CA SER A 121 -0.24 11.06 -9.87
C SER A 121 -1.17 10.46 -8.80
N LEU A 122 -1.71 9.26 -9.02
CA LEU A 122 -2.85 8.71 -8.30
C LEU A 122 -2.44 7.58 -7.36
N LEU A 123 -3.02 7.57 -6.16
CA LEU A 123 -2.95 6.45 -5.23
C LEU A 123 -4.38 5.97 -4.89
N ASP A 124 -4.69 4.71 -5.21
CA ASP A 124 -5.86 3.98 -4.71
C ASP A 124 -5.36 2.89 -3.75
N MET A 125 -5.88 2.92 -2.53
CA MET A 125 -5.45 2.03 -1.47
C MET A 125 -6.65 1.42 -0.76
N ARG A 126 -6.64 0.09 -0.67
CA ARG A 126 -7.63 -0.68 0.08
C ARG A 126 -6.95 -1.59 1.09
N CYS A 127 -7.01 -1.18 2.35
CA CYS A 127 -6.36 -1.90 3.44
C CYS A 127 -7.37 -2.40 4.47
N ARG A 128 -7.27 -3.68 4.83
CA ARG A 128 -8.03 -4.28 5.94
C ARG A 128 -7.04 -4.98 6.87
N SER A 129 -6.94 -4.50 8.11
CA SER A 129 -6.06 -5.06 9.14
C SER A 129 -6.88 -5.49 10.34
N THR A 130 -6.43 -6.50 11.10
CA THR A 130 -7.04 -6.85 12.39
C THR A 130 -6.36 -6.20 13.59
N ARG A 131 -5.29 -5.40 13.41
CA ARG A 131 -4.78 -4.56 14.51
C ARG A 131 -4.50 -3.14 14.05
N LEU A 132 -3.31 -2.87 13.53
CA LEU A 132 -2.88 -1.50 13.24
C LEU A 132 -2.69 -1.28 11.73
N LEU A 133 -2.98 -0.04 11.31
CA LEU A 133 -2.61 0.53 10.03
C LEU A 133 -1.90 1.87 10.30
N ASP A 134 -0.64 2.00 9.88
CA ASP A 134 0.07 3.28 9.75
C ASP A 134 0.27 3.56 8.26
N MET A 135 -0.20 4.71 7.77
CA MET A 135 0.11 5.12 6.40
C MET A 135 0.57 6.56 6.27
N ARG A 136 1.58 6.74 5.42
CA ARG A 136 2.17 8.03 5.07
C ARG A 136 2.18 8.21 3.57
N CYS A 137 1.25 9.00 3.05
CA CYS A 137 1.06 9.21 1.61
C CYS A 137 1.30 10.67 1.22
N ARG A 138 2.03 10.86 0.12
CA ARG A 138 2.25 12.18 -0.50
C ARG A 138 2.11 12.10 -2.03
N PRO A 139 0.88 11.94 -2.55
CA PRO A 139 0.62 12.06 -3.98
C PRO A 139 0.54 13.53 -4.40
N THR A 140 0.87 13.84 -5.65
CA THR A 140 0.69 15.20 -6.19
C THR A 140 -0.69 15.44 -6.84
N SER A 141 -1.48 14.39 -7.09
CA SER A 141 -2.85 14.59 -7.60
C SER A 141 -3.86 14.03 -6.60
N LEU A 142 -4.35 12.82 -6.84
CA LEU A 142 -5.45 12.21 -6.13
C LEU A 142 -4.98 11.12 -5.18
N LEU A 143 -5.64 11.05 -4.03
CA LEU A 143 -5.53 9.98 -3.05
C LEU A 143 -6.93 9.48 -2.69
N ASP A 144 -7.24 8.22 -3.01
CA ASP A 144 -8.44 7.49 -2.53
C ASP A 144 -7.98 6.40 -1.55
N MET A 145 -8.47 6.50 -0.31
CA MET A 145 -8.13 5.57 0.76
C MET A 145 -9.37 4.90 1.34
N ARG A 146 -9.38 3.56 1.37
CA ARG A 146 -10.38 2.77 2.07
C ARG A 146 -9.73 1.88 3.11
N CYS A 147 -9.94 2.20 4.38
CA CYS A 147 -9.28 1.51 5.49
C CYS A 147 -10.28 0.94 6.50
N ARG A 148 -10.08 -0.32 6.90
CA ARG A 148 -10.90 -0.99 7.92
C ARG A 148 -10.03 -1.76 8.91
N PRO A 149 -9.29 -1.09 9.80
CA PRO A 149 -8.61 -1.77 10.90
C PRO A 149 -9.59 -2.10 12.04
N THR A 150 -9.31 -3.14 12.82
CA THR A 150 -10.07 -3.46 14.04
C THR A 150 -9.41 -2.99 15.33
N SER A 151 -8.40 -2.13 15.27
CA SER A 151 -7.93 -1.43 16.46
C SER A 151 -7.60 0.02 16.12
N LEU A 152 -6.45 0.27 15.50
CA LEU A 152 -5.94 1.62 15.29
C LEU A 152 -5.71 1.93 13.82
N LEU A 153 -5.98 3.18 13.45
CA LEU A 153 -5.55 3.79 12.21
C LEU A 153 -4.78 5.09 12.53
N ASP A 154 -3.51 5.17 12.17
CA ASP A 154 -2.72 6.42 12.10
C ASP A 154 -2.46 6.71 10.63
N MET A 155 -2.81 7.92 10.19
CA MET A 155 -2.63 8.32 8.81
C MET A 155 -2.13 9.74 8.70
N ARG A 156 -1.13 9.92 7.83
CA ARG A 156 -0.57 11.23 7.48
C ARG A 156 -0.55 11.40 5.98
N CYS A 157 -1.43 12.28 5.49
CA CYS A 157 -1.61 12.49 4.06
C CYS A 157 -1.38 13.95 3.67
N ARG A 158 -0.64 14.17 2.58
CA ARG A 158 -0.41 15.49 1.99
C ARG A 158 -0.59 15.46 0.47
N PRO A 159 -1.81 15.25 -0.03
CA PRO A 159 -2.10 15.36 -1.46
C PRO A 159 -2.07 16.83 -1.90
N THR A 160 -1.73 17.13 -3.16
CA THR A 160 -1.82 18.50 -3.69
C THR A 160 -3.09 18.81 -4.48
N SER A 161 -3.97 17.86 -4.74
CA SER A 161 -5.32 18.19 -5.21
C SER A 161 -6.39 17.54 -4.34
N LEU A 162 -6.81 16.33 -4.68
CA LEU A 162 -7.98 15.68 -4.10
C LEU A 162 -7.59 14.62 -3.08
N PHE A 163 -8.27 14.64 -1.94
CA PHE A 163 -8.26 13.56 -0.95
C PHE A 163 -9.69 13.04 -0.74
N ASP A 164 -9.93 11.76 -1.04
CA ASP A 164 -11.11 11.02 -0.55
C ASP A 164 -10.62 9.95 0.42
N MET A 165 -11.23 9.90 1.59
CA MET A 165 -10.99 8.81 2.52
C MET A 165 -12.27 8.29 3.16
N ARG A 166 -12.33 6.96 3.24
CA ARG A 166 -13.36 6.22 3.97
C ARG A 166 -12.72 5.27 4.97
N CYS A 167 -12.89 5.57 6.26
CA CYS A 167 -12.31 4.77 7.33
C CYS A 167 -13.34 4.30 8.35
N ARG A 168 -13.19 3.05 8.80
CA ARG A 168 -14.03 2.43 9.84
C ARG A 168 -13.17 1.67 10.86
N PRO A 169 -12.34 2.35 11.67
CA PRO A 169 -11.64 1.71 12.77
C PRO A 169 -12.61 1.35 13.90
N THR A 170 -12.38 0.26 14.61
CA THR A 170 -13.20 -0.09 15.77
C THR A 170 -12.72 0.55 17.07
N SER A 171 -11.48 1.02 17.20
CA SER A 171 -11.03 1.69 18.44
C SER A 171 -10.64 3.14 18.16
N LEU A 172 -9.45 3.37 17.60
CA LEU A 172 -8.87 4.70 17.49
C LEU A 172 -8.60 5.10 16.03
N LEU A 173 -8.89 6.37 15.73
CA LEU A 173 -8.51 7.05 14.50
C LEU A 173 -7.68 8.30 14.83
N ASP A 174 -6.40 8.34 14.43
CA ASP A 174 -5.57 9.56 14.37
C ASP A 174 -5.31 9.90 12.90
N MET A 175 -5.73 11.09 12.48
CA MET A 175 -5.64 11.54 11.09
C MET A 175 -5.01 12.92 11.01
N ARG A 176 -3.99 13.06 10.18
CA ARG A 176 -3.41 14.37 9.82
C ARG A 176 -3.39 14.54 8.31
N CYS A 177 -4.27 15.40 7.79
CA CYS A 177 -4.39 15.65 6.35
C CYS A 177 -4.16 17.12 6.02
N ARG A 178 -3.36 17.39 4.97
CA ARG A 178 -3.11 18.74 4.46
C ARG A 178 -3.23 18.78 2.94
N PRO A 179 -4.44 18.64 2.37
CA PRO A 179 -4.65 18.83 0.94
C PRO A 179 -4.52 20.31 0.56
N THR A 180 -4.08 20.60 -0.67
CA THR A 180 -4.10 21.98 -1.21
C THR A 180 -5.32 22.29 -2.07
N SER A 181 -6.28 21.37 -2.23
CA SER A 181 -7.61 21.74 -2.71
C SER A 181 -8.72 21.10 -1.88
N LEU A 182 -9.22 19.95 -2.28
CA LEU A 182 -10.44 19.36 -1.73
C LEU A 182 -10.14 18.18 -0.79
N LEU A 183 -10.85 18.14 0.32
CA LEU A 183 -10.91 17.02 1.24
C LEU A 183 -12.36 16.49 1.35
N ASP A 184 -12.62 15.23 1.00
CA ASP A 184 -13.83 14.47 1.40
C ASP A 184 -13.42 13.36 2.37
N MET A 185 -14.06 13.34 3.53
CA MET A 185 -13.75 12.43 4.63
C MET A 185 -14.98 11.78 5.20
N ARG A 186 -14.99 10.44 5.25
CA ARG A 186 -16.04 9.67 5.92
C ARG A 186 -15.46 8.70 6.92
N CYS A 187 -15.56 9.05 8.20
CA CYS A 187 -15.00 8.30 9.30
C CYS A 187 -16.09 7.79 10.25
N ARG A 188 -16.02 6.50 10.61
CA ARG A 188 -16.89 5.88 11.62
C ARG A 188 -16.06 5.09 12.64
N PRO A 189 -15.26 5.78 13.48
CA PRO A 189 -14.58 5.14 14.61
C PRO A 189 -15.60 4.69 15.64
N THR A 190 -15.31 3.63 16.38
CA THR A 190 -16.19 3.14 17.44
C THR A 190 -15.87 3.75 18.81
N SER A 191 -14.63 4.21 19.05
CA SER A 191 -14.27 4.82 20.34
C SER A 191 -13.74 6.25 20.19
N LEU A 192 -12.51 6.41 19.70
CA LEU A 192 -11.78 7.69 19.70
C LEU A 192 -11.51 8.20 18.29
N LEU A 193 -11.68 9.51 18.12
CA LEU A 193 -11.32 10.25 16.92
C LEU A 193 -10.46 11.47 17.28
N ASP A 194 -9.23 11.53 16.77
CA ASP A 194 -8.42 12.75 16.67
C ASP A 194 -8.18 13.04 15.19
N MET A 195 -8.67 14.18 14.70
CA MET A 195 -8.41 14.59 13.32
C MET A 195 -7.86 16.01 13.26
N ARG A 196 -6.87 16.21 12.39
CA ARG A 196 -6.32 17.52 12.04
C ARG A 196 -6.26 17.65 10.53
N CYS A 197 -7.23 18.33 9.95
CA CYS A 197 -7.32 18.58 8.52
C CYS A 197 -7.11 20.06 8.22
N ARG A 198 -6.26 20.41 7.24
CA ARG A 198 -6.07 21.81 6.80
C ARG A 198 -6.11 21.89 5.27
N PRO A 199 -7.31 21.85 4.65
CA PRO A 199 -7.46 22.19 3.25
C PRO A 199 -7.31 23.69 3.03
N THR A 200 -6.85 24.08 1.84
CA THR A 200 -6.82 25.49 1.42
C THR A 200 -8.06 25.92 0.64
N SER A 201 -8.90 24.99 0.15
CA SER A 201 -10.16 25.36 -0.53
C SER A 201 -11.41 24.73 0.11
N LEU A 202 -11.69 23.44 -0.11
CA LEU A 202 -12.97 22.83 0.28
C LEU A 202 -12.80 21.64 1.23
N LEU A 203 -13.70 21.59 2.22
CA LEU A 203 -13.78 20.54 3.24
C LEU A 203 -15.21 19.96 3.31
N ASP A 204 -15.38 18.68 2.99
CA ASP A 204 -16.55 17.89 3.40
C ASP A 204 -16.08 16.80 4.38
N MET A 205 -16.59 16.84 5.61
CA MET A 205 -16.25 15.87 6.64
C MET A 205 -17.50 15.31 7.30
N ARG A 206 -17.61 13.98 7.29
CA ARG A 206 -18.64 13.22 8.00
C ARG A 206 -18.00 12.24 8.97
N CYS A 207 -18.01 12.60 10.24
CA CYS A 207 -17.48 11.78 11.32
C CYS A 207 -18.60 11.35 12.28
N ARG A 208 -18.66 10.06 12.61
CA ARG A 208 -19.62 9.50 13.59
C ARG A 208 -18.89 8.59 14.58
N PRO A 209 -18.23 9.12 15.62
CA PRO A 209 -17.77 8.32 16.76
C PRO A 209 -18.94 7.94 17.67
N THR A 210 -18.81 6.80 18.34
CA THR A 210 -19.75 6.37 19.39
C THR A 210 -19.39 6.88 20.78
N SER A 211 -18.19 7.45 20.99
CA SER A 211 -17.76 7.91 22.33
C SER A 211 -17.16 9.31 22.34
N LEU A 212 -15.94 9.51 21.83
CA LEU A 212 -15.21 10.77 22.04
C LEU A 212 -14.62 11.34 20.74
N LEU A 213 -14.72 12.66 20.59
CA LEU A 213 -14.46 13.39 19.35
C LEU A 213 -13.55 14.59 19.62
N GLY A 214 -12.30 14.52 19.16
CA GLY A 214 -11.36 15.63 19.07
C GLY A 214 -11.27 16.11 17.62
N LEU A 215 -12.09 17.10 17.25
CA LEU A 215 -11.99 17.78 15.96
C LEU A 215 -11.12 19.03 16.09
N PRO A 216 -10.48 19.48 14.99
CA PRO A 216 -9.74 20.73 15.03
C PRO A 216 -10.72 21.89 15.10
N ALA A 217 -10.44 22.87 15.96
CA ALA A 217 -10.96 24.22 15.79
C ALA A 217 -10.31 24.81 14.53
N TYR A 218 -11.14 25.28 13.59
CA TYR A 218 -10.70 26.01 12.40
C TYR A 218 -10.58 27.50 12.72
#